data_AF-A0A7Y4ZGW4-F1
#
_entry.id   AF-A0A7Y4ZGW4-F1
#
_cell.length_a   1.000
_cell.length_b   1.000
_cell.length_c   1.000
_cell.angle_alpha   90.00
_cell.angle_beta   90.00
_cell.angle_gamma   90.00
#
_symmetry.space_group_name_H-M   'P 1'
#
loop_
_entity.id
_entity.type
_entity.pdbx_description
1 polymer ?
#
loop_
_entity_poly.entity_id
_entity_poly.type
_entity_poly.pdbx_seq_one_letter_code
_entity_poly.pdbx_strand_id
1 'polypeptide(L)'
;MRSRLDRFVATVGTTCVWVRPWLLVATLACGCSPSRGDAYKLALAQATRAESAGRFGEAATSYERASEVAKVDRDKSYTLYLSAMMRAQAGDRAEALKRLDVIAAREPPTDDSAAAMYRAALLRIDGGEAERGWADLEKLLSAFPSHGVTRNALGRLLRHHQETEGPEKTATWLAKKATELDATELGQIVQYQRARLLEDAKDFGAAEKAFIALADRYPYPRGVHFDDALFRASEAAEKQGRPAVAIEYLERLLKEREASHLMGTYERPRYIPAQKRIATLYETALHDRPRARAAWHRLYAEFKTAVDRDDALWHEAQLWRDDGDVETSCARLSTLVSALPDSRYVPCATKLCPGVARPAKSKAPAECHDYILRPKESEPDADEPPTAP
;
A
#
# COMPACT_ATOMS: atom_id res chain seq x y z
N MET A 1 29.94 -29.39 -30.08
CA MET A 1 31.01 -29.49 -29.07
C MET A 1 30.39 -29.88 -27.72
N ARG A 2 30.75 -31.08 -27.25
CA ARG A 2 30.69 -31.70 -25.89
C ARG A 2 29.88 -30.96 -24.81
N SER A 3 28.71 -31.45 -24.35
CA SER A 3 28.45 -32.59 -23.43
C SER A 3 29.14 -32.50 -22.06
N ARG A 4 28.36 -32.25 -20.99
CA ARG A 4 28.58 -32.78 -19.63
C ARG A 4 27.25 -32.93 -18.89
N LEU A 5 26.73 -34.14 -18.96
CA LEU A 5 25.84 -34.78 -18.00
C LEU A 5 26.73 -35.45 -16.95
N ASP A 6 26.51 -35.19 -15.66
CA ASP A 6 26.88 -36.09 -14.55
C ASP A 6 25.91 -35.78 -13.39
N ARG A 7 24.91 -36.65 -13.16
CA ARG A 7 24.91 -37.72 -12.15
C ARG A 7 25.15 -37.20 -10.73
N PHE A 8 24.06 -36.98 -9.99
CA PHE A 8 24.07 -37.10 -8.53
C PHE A 8 23.09 -38.19 -8.11
N VAL A 9 23.67 -39.23 -7.52
CA VAL A 9 23.03 -40.43 -6.99
C VAL A 9 22.49 -40.13 -5.59
N ALA A 10 21.33 -40.70 -5.30
CA ALA A 10 20.63 -40.65 -4.03
C ALA A 10 21.35 -41.43 -2.91
N THR A 11 21.30 -40.88 -1.69
CA THR A 11 21.53 -41.64 -0.45
C THR A 11 20.41 -41.30 0.53
N VAL A 12 19.46 -42.21 0.69
CA VAL A 12 18.38 -42.14 1.69
C VAL A 12 18.93 -42.70 2.99
N GLY A 13 19.17 -41.82 3.97
CA GLY A 13 19.55 -42.18 5.33
C GLY A 13 18.38 -42.00 6.29
N THR A 14 17.84 -43.11 6.79
CA THR A 14 16.84 -43.20 7.85
C THR A 14 17.45 -42.77 9.19
N THR A 15 17.12 -41.58 9.69
CA THR A 15 17.48 -41.17 11.05
C THR A 15 16.24 -41.01 11.93
N CYS A 16 16.13 -41.91 12.92
CA CYS A 16 15.26 -41.82 14.09
C CYS A 16 15.32 -40.43 14.74
N VAL A 17 14.20 -39.72 14.79
CA VAL A 17 14.06 -38.47 15.54
C VAL A 17 13.85 -38.79 17.02
N TRP A 18 14.93 -38.74 17.79
CA TRP A 18 14.88 -38.65 19.25
C TRP A 18 14.37 -37.26 19.63
N VAL A 19 13.13 -37.19 20.10
CA VAL A 19 12.53 -35.99 20.71
C VAL A 19 13.31 -35.68 21.99
N ARG A 20 14.23 -34.71 21.93
CA ARG A 20 15.04 -34.26 23.07
C ARG A 20 14.16 -33.48 24.06
N PRO A 21 14.09 -33.86 25.35
CA PRO A 21 13.27 -33.22 26.38
C PRO A 21 13.83 -31.85 26.88
N TRP A 22 14.74 -31.22 26.14
CA TRP A 22 15.40 -29.97 26.55
C TRP A 22 14.60 -28.69 26.26
N LEU A 23 13.42 -28.81 25.64
CA LEU A 23 12.61 -27.65 25.22
C LEU A 23 11.78 -27.00 26.34
N LEU A 24 11.72 -27.58 27.54
CA LEU A 24 10.93 -27.06 28.67
C LEU A 24 11.72 -26.23 29.70
N VAL A 25 13.06 -26.16 29.60
CA VAL A 25 13.90 -25.42 30.57
C VAL A 25 14.24 -24.00 30.09
N ALA A 26 14.01 -23.66 28.81
CA ALA A 26 14.38 -22.35 28.25
C ALA A 26 13.35 -21.23 28.48
N THR A 27 12.14 -21.52 28.98
CA THR A 27 11.08 -20.53 29.24
C THR A 27 11.19 -19.81 30.58
N LEU A 28 12.14 -20.21 31.45
CA LEU A 28 12.42 -19.56 32.73
C LEU A 28 13.63 -18.61 32.69
N ALA A 29 14.22 -18.38 31.51
CA ALA A 29 15.20 -17.31 31.31
C ALA A 29 14.50 -15.94 31.38
N CYS A 30 14.28 -15.51 32.62
CA CYS A 30 14.00 -14.19 33.12
C CYS A 30 14.15 -13.06 32.10
N GLY A 31 13.05 -12.34 31.85
CA GLY A 31 13.05 -11.01 31.24
C GLY A 31 13.73 -9.98 32.13
N CYS A 32 15.05 -10.09 32.30
CA CYS A 32 15.89 -9.10 32.96
C CYS A 32 15.98 -7.86 32.05
N SER A 33 14.96 -7.00 32.13
CA SER A 33 15.05 -5.66 31.54
C SER A 33 16.23 -4.93 32.18
N PRO A 34 17.12 -4.31 31.39
CA PRO A 34 18.26 -3.60 31.94
C PRO A 34 17.81 -2.54 32.94
N SER A 35 18.46 -2.51 34.10
CA SER A 35 18.20 -1.48 35.12
C SER A 35 18.56 -0.11 34.57
N ARG A 36 17.54 0.70 34.27
CA ARG A 36 17.71 2.07 33.74
C ARG A 36 18.26 3.06 34.77
N GLY A 37 18.25 2.69 36.06
CA GLY A 37 18.66 3.55 37.18
C GLY A 37 17.56 4.52 37.63
N ASP A 38 17.47 4.80 38.94
CA ASP A 38 16.40 5.62 39.51
C ASP A 38 16.54 7.11 39.17
N ALA A 39 17.78 7.60 39.02
CA ALA A 39 18.05 8.97 38.58
C ALA A 39 17.46 9.26 37.19
N TYR A 40 17.60 8.33 36.24
CA TYR A 40 17.01 8.42 34.91
C TYR A 40 15.49 8.48 34.98
N LYS A 41 14.87 7.54 35.72
CA LYS A 41 13.41 7.49 35.88
C LYS A 41 12.85 8.78 36.48
N LEU A 42 13.54 9.33 37.50
CA LEU A 42 13.13 10.58 38.14
C LEU A 42 13.22 11.76 37.18
N ALA A 43 14.34 11.93 36.47
CA ALA A 43 14.52 13.01 35.50
C ALA A 43 13.51 12.92 34.34
N LEU A 44 13.27 11.70 33.83
CA LEU A 44 12.28 11.45 32.80
C LEU A 44 10.86 11.81 33.27
N ALA A 45 10.48 11.41 34.49
CA ALA A 45 9.17 11.73 35.06
C ALA A 45 9.00 13.24 35.33
N GLN A 46 10.07 13.96 35.68
CA GLN A 46 10.06 15.42 35.77
C GLN A 46 9.83 16.05 34.39
N ALA A 47 10.55 15.57 33.37
CA ALA A 47 10.45 16.06 32.00
C ALA A 47 9.02 15.91 31.44
N THR A 48 8.44 14.72 31.55
CA THR A 48 7.07 14.45 31.07
C THR A 48 6.01 15.27 31.82
N ARG A 49 6.19 15.51 33.12
CA ARG A 49 5.30 16.42 33.87
C ARG A 49 5.39 17.84 33.35
N ALA A 50 6.60 18.36 33.13
CA ALA A 50 6.79 19.70 32.58
C ALA A 50 6.21 19.82 31.16
N GLU A 51 6.42 18.81 30.30
CA GLU A 51 5.85 18.74 28.94
C GLU A 51 4.32 18.78 28.97
N SER A 52 3.69 17.92 29.78
CA SER A 52 2.22 17.87 29.92
C SER A 52 1.61 19.18 30.43
N ALA A 53 2.40 20.02 31.11
CA ALA A 53 2.00 21.32 31.62
C ALA A 53 2.38 22.49 30.67
N GLY A 54 2.84 22.21 29.45
CA GLY A 54 3.26 23.22 28.46
C GLY A 54 4.55 23.97 28.81
N ARG A 55 5.30 23.53 29.83
CA ARG A 55 6.56 24.16 30.26
C ARG A 55 7.74 23.59 29.49
N PHE A 56 7.78 23.83 28.18
CA PHE A 56 8.70 23.16 27.26
C PHE A 56 10.20 23.42 27.56
N GLY A 57 10.58 24.61 28.04
CA GLY A 57 11.97 24.87 28.44
C GLY A 57 12.45 24.06 29.65
N GLU A 58 11.56 23.87 30.64
CA GLU A 58 11.82 23.02 31.82
C GLU A 58 11.85 21.54 31.42
N ALA A 59 10.93 21.13 30.55
CA ALA A 59 10.91 19.78 29.99
C ALA A 59 12.22 19.46 29.26
N ALA A 60 12.69 20.36 28.38
CA ALA A 60 13.94 20.20 27.64
C ALA A 60 15.15 19.98 28.56
N THR A 61 15.26 20.79 29.61
CA THR A 61 16.34 20.69 30.62
C THR A 61 16.26 19.37 31.39
N SER A 62 15.06 18.91 31.72
CA SER A 62 14.85 17.66 32.45
C SER A 62 15.15 16.42 31.57
N TYR A 63 14.79 16.46 30.29
CA TYR A 63 15.15 15.42 29.31
C TYR A 63 16.66 15.36 29.07
N GLU A 64 17.33 16.51 28.99
CA GLU A 64 18.79 16.58 28.90
C GLU A 64 19.45 15.92 30.12
N ARG A 65 19.03 16.26 31.33
CA ARG A 65 19.50 15.60 32.55
C ARG A 65 19.24 14.10 32.53
N ALA A 66 18.08 13.67 32.03
CA ALA A 66 17.79 12.25 31.87
C ALA A 66 18.82 11.58 30.94
N SER A 67 19.18 12.23 29.83
CA SER A 67 20.19 11.71 28.90
C SER A 67 21.58 11.55 29.52
N GLU A 68 21.97 12.45 30.41
CA GLU A 68 23.28 12.43 31.10
C GLU A 68 23.39 11.29 32.11
N VAL A 69 22.30 10.99 32.84
CA VAL A 69 22.28 9.95 33.88
C VAL A 69 21.82 8.58 33.37
N ALA A 70 21.41 8.49 32.10
CA ALA A 70 20.98 7.24 31.48
C ALA A 70 22.14 6.24 31.41
N LYS A 71 21.89 5.00 31.87
CA LYS A 71 22.87 3.91 31.83
C LYS A 71 22.88 3.15 30.50
N VAL A 72 21.85 3.32 29.69
CA VAL A 72 21.65 2.63 28.41
C VAL A 72 21.79 3.66 27.29
N ASP A 73 22.66 3.39 26.30
CA ASP A 73 22.92 4.33 25.20
C ASP A 73 21.68 4.69 24.38
N ARG A 74 20.74 3.74 24.24
CA ARG A 74 19.44 3.96 23.60
C ARG A 74 18.62 5.00 24.35
N ASP A 75 18.51 4.87 25.67
CA ASP A 75 17.78 5.82 26.52
C ASP A 75 18.43 7.21 26.49
N LYS A 76 19.77 7.27 26.48
CA LYS A 76 20.53 8.52 26.32
C LYS A 76 20.20 9.23 25.00
N SER A 77 20.21 8.49 23.90
CA SER A 77 19.95 9.04 22.55
C SER A 77 18.51 9.54 22.43
N TYR A 78 17.55 8.73 22.90
CA TYR A 78 16.13 9.06 22.87
C TYR A 78 15.80 10.29 23.71
N THR A 79 16.30 10.38 24.94
CA THR A 79 16.04 11.56 25.79
C THR A 79 16.76 12.81 25.31
N LEU A 80 17.93 12.70 24.67
CA LEU A 80 18.57 13.83 24.00
C LEU A 80 17.73 14.32 22.80
N TYR A 81 17.14 13.41 22.02
CA TYR A 81 16.19 13.76 20.96
C TYR A 81 14.95 14.48 21.50
N LEU A 82 14.33 13.95 22.57
CA LEU A 82 13.18 14.61 23.20
C LEU A 82 13.54 16.00 23.74
N SER A 83 14.72 16.17 24.33
CA SER A 83 15.21 17.48 24.77
C SER A 83 15.25 18.48 23.60
N ALA A 84 15.80 18.07 22.46
CA ALA A 84 15.86 18.91 21.27
C ALA A 84 14.46 19.27 20.72
N MET A 85 13.52 18.32 20.74
CA MET A 85 12.13 18.56 20.35
C MET A 85 11.43 19.56 21.28
N MET A 86 11.65 19.46 22.59
CA MET A 86 11.10 20.41 23.56
C MET A 86 11.72 21.81 23.40
N ARG A 87 13.02 21.92 23.06
CA ARG A 87 13.65 23.21 22.71
C ARG A 87 12.96 23.86 21.51
N ALA A 88 12.69 23.07 20.46
CA ALA A 88 11.98 23.56 19.29
C ALA A 88 10.57 24.07 19.64
N GLN A 89 9.82 23.35 20.47
CA GLN A 89 8.48 23.77 20.94
C GLN A 89 8.54 25.02 21.83
N ALA A 90 9.61 25.22 22.59
CA ALA A 90 9.85 26.42 23.39
C ALA A 90 10.25 27.65 22.55
N GLY A 91 10.41 27.51 21.23
CA GLY A 91 10.90 28.57 20.33
C GLY A 91 12.43 28.72 20.32
N ASP A 92 13.17 27.90 21.07
CA ASP A 92 14.64 27.89 21.11
C ASP A 92 15.21 27.08 19.93
N ARG A 93 14.95 27.60 18.73
CA ARG A 93 15.25 26.95 17.46
C ARG A 93 16.74 26.69 17.26
N ALA A 94 17.60 27.64 17.64
CA ALA A 94 19.04 27.54 17.43
C ALA A 94 19.63 26.36 18.24
N GLU A 95 19.26 26.24 19.51
CA GLU A 95 19.73 25.13 20.36
C GLU A 95 19.11 23.79 19.94
N ALA A 96 17.83 23.78 19.51
CA ALA A 96 17.20 22.60 18.96
C ALA A 96 17.96 22.07 17.73
N LEU A 97 18.28 22.94 16.75
CA LEU A 97 19.03 22.57 15.55
C LEU A 97 20.41 22.00 15.90
N LYS A 98 21.15 22.67 16.78
CA LYS A 98 22.47 22.21 17.24
C LYS A 98 22.41 20.79 17.80
N ARG A 99 21.41 20.48 18.62
CA ARG A 99 21.25 19.14 19.22
C ARG A 99 20.82 18.09 18.20
N LEU A 100 19.85 18.43 17.33
CA LEU A 100 19.40 17.53 16.29
C LEU A 100 20.53 17.18 15.31
N ASP A 101 21.38 18.13 14.95
CA ASP A 101 22.55 17.89 14.11
C ASP A 101 23.53 16.91 14.77
N VAL A 102 23.78 17.05 16.07
CA VAL A 102 24.64 16.13 16.82
C VAL A 102 24.08 14.70 16.82
N ILE A 103 22.76 14.54 16.99
CA ILE A 103 22.11 13.22 16.95
C ILE A 103 22.14 12.64 15.53
N ALA A 104 21.90 13.47 14.52
CA ALA A 104 21.91 13.08 13.11
C ALA A 104 23.29 12.66 12.61
N ALA A 105 24.36 13.29 13.12
CA ALA A 105 25.74 13.04 12.71
C ALA A 105 26.45 11.92 13.49
N ARG A 106 25.75 11.18 14.35
CA ARG A 106 26.36 10.13 15.19
C ARG A 106 26.77 8.91 14.37
N GLU A 107 27.96 8.36 14.69
CA GLU A 107 28.50 7.14 14.09
C GLU A 107 28.82 6.09 15.18
N PRO A 108 28.24 4.87 15.10
CA PRO A 108 27.18 4.46 14.18
C PRO A 108 25.86 5.22 14.45
N PRO A 109 24.96 5.33 13.45
CA PRO A 109 23.66 5.96 13.66
C PRO A 109 22.85 5.28 14.76
N THR A 110 21.99 6.06 15.42
CA THR A 110 21.06 5.59 16.47
C THR A 110 19.64 5.51 15.93
N ASP A 111 18.72 4.87 16.67
CA ASP A 111 17.29 4.79 16.34
C ASP A 111 16.69 6.18 16.01
N ASP A 112 17.19 7.25 16.64
CA ASP A 112 16.69 8.62 16.47
C ASP A 112 17.44 9.45 15.41
N SER A 113 18.54 8.96 14.83
CA SER A 113 19.39 9.76 13.92
C SER A 113 18.66 10.24 12.66
N ALA A 114 17.87 9.36 12.04
CA ALA A 114 17.05 9.72 10.86
C ALA A 114 15.93 10.71 11.23
N ALA A 115 15.25 10.49 12.36
CA ALA A 115 14.21 11.39 12.83
C ALA A 115 14.77 12.78 13.19
N ALA A 116 15.94 12.83 13.83
CA ALA A 116 16.63 14.06 14.16
C ALA A 116 17.01 14.85 12.90
N MET A 117 17.60 14.19 11.91
CA MET A 117 17.94 14.80 10.62
C MET A 117 16.71 15.36 9.90
N TYR A 118 15.63 14.59 9.84
CA TYR A 118 14.35 15.05 9.28
C TYR A 118 13.82 16.28 10.01
N ARG A 119 13.80 16.27 11.35
CA ARG A 119 13.32 17.40 12.16
C ARG A 119 14.20 18.65 12.01
N ALA A 120 15.52 18.49 11.97
CA ALA A 120 16.44 19.61 11.73
C ALA A 120 16.18 20.26 10.37
N ALA A 121 16.01 19.44 9.33
CA ALA A 121 15.68 19.90 7.99
C ALA A 121 14.36 20.69 7.96
N LEU A 122 13.31 20.19 8.63
CA LEU A 122 12.03 20.92 8.71
C LEU A 122 12.17 22.25 9.44
N LEU A 123 12.87 22.26 10.58
CA LEU A 123 13.14 23.50 11.29
C LEU A 123 13.82 24.48 10.34
N ARG A 124 14.93 24.12 9.69
CA ARG A 124 15.63 24.96 8.71
C ARG A 124 14.70 25.58 7.67
N ILE A 125 13.85 24.78 7.03
CA ILE A 125 12.83 25.25 6.07
C ILE A 125 11.94 26.32 6.69
N ASP A 126 11.40 26.06 7.87
CA ASP A 126 10.39 26.91 8.50
C ASP A 126 10.95 28.23 9.07
N GLY A 127 12.25 28.50 8.99
CA GLY A 127 12.81 29.76 9.50
C GLY A 127 14.02 30.25 8.76
N GLY A 128 13.88 30.28 7.44
CA GLY A 128 14.72 31.07 6.55
C GLY A 128 15.95 30.36 5.98
N GLU A 129 16.26 29.14 6.43
CA GLU A 129 17.34 28.31 5.88
C GLU A 129 16.80 27.25 4.92
N ALA A 130 15.85 27.63 4.06
CA ALA A 130 15.10 26.69 3.22
C ALA A 130 15.98 25.83 2.31
N GLU A 131 16.90 26.44 1.56
CA GLU A 131 17.82 25.72 0.67
C GLU A 131 18.59 24.61 1.41
N ARG A 132 19.12 24.92 2.59
CA ARG A 132 19.84 23.94 3.41
C ARG A 132 18.92 22.84 3.92
N GLY A 133 17.72 23.20 4.37
CA GLY A 133 16.74 22.22 4.85
C GLY A 133 16.27 21.27 3.74
N TRP A 134 16.06 21.75 2.52
CA TRP A 134 15.75 20.89 1.37
C TRP A 134 16.90 19.95 1.01
N ALA A 135 18.14 20.45 1.00
CA ALA A 135 19.32 19.63 0.79
C ALA A 135 19.49 18.54 1.88
N ASP A 136 19.17 18.86 3.15
CA ASP A 136 19.19 17.90 4.24
C ASP A 136 18.12 16.80 4.05
N LEU A 137 16.91 17.14 3.59
CA LEU A 137 15.90 16.12 3.26
C LEU A 137 16.35 15.20 2.13
N GLU A 138 17.04 15.73 1.12
CA GLU A 138 17.57 14.89 0.03
C GLU A 138 18.67 13.94 0.55
N LYS A 139 19.59 14.45 1.38
CA LYS A 139 20.64 13.63 2.02
C LYS A 139 20.06 12.55 2.92
N LEU A 140 18.93 12.81 3.60
CA LEU A 140 18.24 11.81 4.42
C LEU A 140 17.84 10.57 3.59
N LEU A 141 17.44 10.76 2.31
CA LEU A 141 17.01 9.65 1.45
C LEU A 141 18.11 8.60 1.24
N SER A 142 19.36 9.04 1.07
CA SER A 142 20.50 8.14 0.86
C SER A 142 21.13 7.65 2.16
N ALA A 143 21.11 8.47 3.22
CA ALA A 143 21.67 8.09 4.52
C ALA A 143 20.80 7.08 5.27
N PHE A 144 19.47 7.16 5.13
CA PHE A 144 18.51 6.33 5.87
C PHE A 144 17.38 5.79 4.98
N PRO A 145 17.68 5.03 3.92
CA PRO A 145 16.68 4.64 2.93
C PRO A 145 15.63 3.65 3.47
N SER A 146 15.90 2.92 4.55
CA SER A 146 14.92 2.00 5.18
C SER A 146 14.15 2.62 6.35
N HIS A 147 14.40 3.88 6.71
CA HIS A 147 13.77 4.49 7.88
C HIS A 147 12.37 5.06 7.54
N GLY A 148 11.40 4.89 8.44
CA GLY A 148 10.00 5.27 8.18
C GLY A 148 9.78 6.76 7.88
N VAL A 149 10.59 7.65 8.46
CA VAL A 149 10.51 9.11 8.19
C VAL A 149 10.91 9.48 6.77
N THR A 150 11.67 8.62 6.09
CA THR A 150 12.22 8.90 4.76
C THR A 150 11.13 8.93 3.68
N ARG A 151 10.04 8.16 3.85
CA ARG A 151 8.84 8.26 3.00
C ARG A 151 8.19 9.65 3.10
N ASN A 152 8.13 10.23 4.31
CA ASN A 152 7.57 11.57 4.51
C ASN A 152 8.47 12.65 3.91
N ALA A 153 9.79 12.50 4.04
CA ALA A 153 10.77 13.37 3.40
C ALA A 153 10.64 13.36 1.88
N LEU A 154 10.56 12.17 1.27
CA LEU A 154 10.32 12.03 -0.17
C LEU A 154 9.03 12.73 -0.60
N GLY A 155 7.92 12.52 0.12
CA GLY A 155 6.65 13.21 -0.18
C GLY A 155 6.74 14.74 -0.11
N ARG A 156 7.51 15.29 0.84
CA ARG A 156 7.72 16.73 0.98
C ARG A 156 8.62 17.28 -0.15
N LEU A 157 9.68 16.57 -0.49
CA LEU A 157 10.57 16.89 -1.62
C LEU A 157 9.81 16.88 -2.95
N LEU A 158 8.95 15.88 -3.17
CA LEU A 158 8.14 15.79 -4.39
C LEU A 158 7.23 16.99 -4.57
N ARG A 159 6.48 17.37 -3.54
CA ARG A 159 5.66 18.60 -3.61
C ARG A 159 6.51 19.83 -3.89
N HIS A 160 7.64 19.97 -3.20
CA HIS A 160 8.54 21.10 -3.40
C HIS A 160 9.03 21.18 -4.85
N HIS A 161 9.61 20.11 -5.41
CA HIS A 161 10.07 20.09 -6.80
C HIS A 161 8.92 20.31 -7.80
N GLN A 162 7.72 19.78 -7.55
CA GLN A 162 6.57 20.03 -8.42
C GLN A 162 6.17 21.50 -8.42
N GLU A 163 6.17 22.15 -7.25
CA GLU A 163 5.82 23.56 -7.09
C GLU A 163 6.86 24.50 -7.69
N THR A 164 8.16 24.18 -7.56
CA THR A 164 9.26 25.08 -7.97
C THR A 164 9.81 24.79 -9.37
N GLU A 165 9.79 23.53 -9.80
CA GLU A 165 10.41 23.09 -11.05
C GLU A 165 9.42 22.48 -12.05
N GLY A 166 8.23 22.10 -11.59
CA GLY A 166 7.20 21.45 -12.40
C GLY A 166 7.34 19.92 -12.50
N PRO A 167 6.31 19.25 -13.05
CA PRO A 167 6.22 17.79 -13.05
C PRO A 167 7.31 17.10 -13.89
N GLU A 168 7.70 17.67 -15.03
CA GLU A 168 8.70 17.08 -15.93
C GLU A 168 10.10 17.03 -15.30
N LYS A 169 10.54 18.15 -14.69
CA LYS A 169 11.82 18.21 -13.96
C LYS A 169 11.81 17.31 -12.74
N THR A 170 10.68 17.27 -12.01
CA THR A 170 10.51 16.34 -10.88
C THR A 170 10.64 14.88 -11.32
N ALA A 171 10.04 14.49 -12.44
CA ALA A 171 10.16 13.14 -12.98
C ALA A 171 11.61 12.79 -13.37
N THR A 172 12.36 13.75 -13.91
CA THR A 172 13.79 13.60 -14.22
C THR A 172 14.64 13.43 -12.96
N TRP A 173 14.39 14.24 -11.93
CA TRP A 173 15.03 14.09 -10.62
C TRP A 173 14.76 12.72 -9.99
N LEU A 174 13.49 12.27 -10.02
CA LEU A 174 13.11 10.94 -9.55
C LEU A 174 13.79 9.81 -10.33
N ALA A 175 14.00 9.95 -11.63
CA ALA A 175 14.70 8.95 -12.42
C ALA A 175 16.14 8.77 -11.94
N LYS A 176 16.85 9.86 -11.63
CA LYS A 176 18.18 9.81 -11.03
C LYS A 176 18.16 9.13 -9.66
N LYS A 177 17.22 9.53 -8.79
CA LYS A 177 17.06 8.91 -7.45
C LYS A 177 16.69 7.44 -7.51
N ALA A 178 15.91 7.01 -8.50
CA ALA A 178 15.57 5.61 -8.68
C ALA A 178 16.82 4.77 -8.91
N THR A 179 17.80 5.26 -9.68
CA THR A 179 19.08 4.58 -9.89
C THR A 179 19.94 4.58 -8.63
N GLU A 180 20.03 5.71 -7.92
CA GLU A 180 20.82 5.83 -6.68
C GLU A 180 20.32 4.90 -5.57
N LEU A 181 18.99 4.68 -5.50
CA LEU A 181 18.33 3.98 -4.39
C LEU A 181 17.81 2.60 -4.78
N ASP A 182 18.11 2.08 -5.98
CA ASP A 182 17.51 0.86 -6.54
C ASP A 182 17.66 -0.39 -5.63
N ALA A 183 18.77 -0.48 -4.91
CA ALA A 183 19.05 -1.59 -3.99
C ALA A 183 18.38 -1.46 -2.61
N THR A 184 17.53 -0.45 -2.39
CA THR A 184 16.91 -0.15 -1.10
C THR A 184 15.39 -0.26 -1.14
N GLU A 185 14.74 -0.37 0.02
CA GLU A 185 13.27 -0.36 0.12
C GLU A 185 12.66 0.95 -0.42
N LEU A 186 13.33 2.08 -0.20
CA LEU A 186 12.92 3.38 -0.75
C LEU A 186 13.00 3.43 -2.28
N GLY A 187 13.93 2.68 -2.89
CA GLY A 187 14.05 2.57 -4.34
C GLY A 187 12.74 2.14 -5.00
N GLN A 188 12.03 1.19 -4.38
CA GLN A 188 10.71 0.77 -4.84
C GLN A 188 9.69 1.92 -4.80
N ILE A 189 9.66 2.70 -3.72
CA ILE A 189 8.74 3.84 -3.57
C ILE A 189 9.07 4.93 -4.58
N VAL A 190 10.36 5.24 -4.78
CA VAL A 190 10.83 6.25 -5.74
C VAL A 190 10.43 5.87 -7.17
N GLN A 191 10.62 4.60 -7.56
CA GLN A 191 10.18 4.10 -8.86
C GLN A 191 8.65 4.18 -9.03
N TYR A 192 7.87 3.84 -7.99
CA TYR A 192 6.42 3.96 -8.03
C TYR A 192 5.95 5.42 -8.18
N GLN A 193 6.53 6.36 -7.42
CA GLN A 193 6.20 7.78 -7.56
C GLN A 193 6.57 8.32 -8.93
N ARG A 194 7.69 7.86 -9.53
CA ARG A 194 8.06 8.23 -10.89
C ARG A 194 7.01 7.80 -11.90
N ALA A 195 6.54 6.56 -11.82
CA ALA A 195 5.50 6.04 -12.71
C ALA A 195 4.19 6.85 -12.57
N ARG A 196 3.82 7.23 -11.33
CA ARG A 196 2.67 8.12 -11.09
C ARG A 196 2.81 9.51 -11.68
N LEU A 197 3.99 10.14 -11.61
CA LEU A 197 4.19 11.44 -12.25
C LEU A 197 4.05 11.37 -13.78
N LEU A 198 4.48 10.27 -14.40
CA LEU A 198 4.28 10.04 -15.84
C LEU A 198 2.80 9.88 -16.17
N GLU A 199 2.05 9.16 -15.32
CA GLU A 199 0.60 9.01 -15.44
C GLU A 199 -0.12 10.37 -15.28
N ASP A 200 0.23 11.15 -14.26
CA ASP A 200 -0.33 12.49 -14.00
C ASP A 200 -0.03 13.46 -15.16
N ALA A 201 1.12 13.31 -15.82
CA ALA A 201 1.50 14.04 -17.03
C ALA A 201 0.81 13.51 -18.32
N LYS A 202 -0.07 12.52 -18.21
CA LYS A 202 -0.77 11.84 -19.32
C LYS A 202 0.17 11.15 -20.33
N ASP A 203 1.43 10.91 -19.97
CA ASP A 203 2.34 10.05 -20.74
C ASP A 203 2.09 8.59 -20.35
N PHE A 204 0.93 8.08 -20.73
CA PHE A 204 0.49 6.73 -20.39
C PHE A 204 1.45 5.65 -20.91
N GLY A 205 2.11 5.89 -22.05
CA GLY A 205 3.09 4.95 -22.62
C GLY A 205 4.34 4.82 -21.76
N ALA A 206 4.88 5.93 -21.25
CA ALA A 206 6.00 5.89 -20.32
C ALA A 206 5.58 5.39 -18.93
N ALA A 207 4.40 5.80 -18.45
CA ALA A 207 3.84 5.36 -17.17
C ALA A 207 3.67 3.85 -17.12
N GLU A 208 3.06 3.24 -18.13
CA GLU A 208 2.91 1.79 -18.24
C GLU A 208 4.24 1.08 -18.18
N LYS A 209 5.22 1.48 -19.02
CA LYS A 209 6.56 0.88 -19.01
C LYS A 209 7.23 0.97 -17.64
N ALA A 210 7.06 2.10 -16.95
CA ALA A 210 7.62 2.30 -15.62
C ALA A 210 6.95 1.40 -14.57
N PHE A 211 5.61 1.26 -14.60
CA PHE A 211 4.89 0.35 -13.72
C PHE A 211 5.24 -1.12 -13.97
N ILE A 212 5.37 -1.55 -15.24
CA ILE A 212 5.79 -2.92 -15.57
C ILE A 212 7.22 -3.19 -15.09
N ALA A 213 8.16 -2.28 -15.36
CA ALA A 213 9.54 -2.42 -14.89
C ALA A 213 9.61 -2.52 -13.36
N LEU A 214 8.79 -1.75 -12.64
CA LEU A 214 8.68 -1.82 -11.18
C LEU A 214 8.17 -3.20 -10.71
N ALA A 215 7.11 -3.73 -11.34
CA ALA A 215 6.57 -5.05 -11.01
C ALA A 215 7.56 -6.19 -11.31
N ASP A 216 8.33 -6.07 -12.39
CA ASP A 216 9.40 -7.02 -12.76
C ASP A 216 10.57 -6.97 -11.76
N ARG A 217 10.96 -5.77 -11.33
CA ARG A 217 12.08 -5.56 -10.40
C ARG A 217 11.76 -6.05 -9.00
N TYR A 218 10.54 -5.79 -8.53
CA TYR A 218 10.08 -6.14 -7.19
C TYR A 218 8.85 -7.07 -7.28
N PRO A 219 9.05 -8.35 -7.62
CA PRO A 219 7.94 -9.28 -7.79
C PRO A 219 7.29 -9.66 -6.44
N TYR A 220 6.07 -10.20 -6.52
CA TYR A 220 5.44 -10.89 -5.40
C TYR A 220 6.35 -12.03 -4.85
N PRO A 221 6.36 -12.29 -3.52
CA PRO A 221 5.63 -11.60 -2.45
C PRO A 221 6.35 -10.36 -1.89
N ARG A 222 7.55 -10.05 -2.39
CA ARG A 222 8.45 -9.03 -1.81
C ARG A 222 8.09 -7.60 -2.19
N GLY A 223 7.56 -7.37 -3.38
CA GLY A 223 7.20 -6.04 -3.84
C GLY A 223 5.95 -5.49 -3.16
N VAL A 224 6.08 -4.44 -2.36
CA VAL A 224 4.93 -3.79 -1.70
C VAL A 224 4.00 -3.06 -2.67
N HIS A 225 4.50 -2.72 -3.87
CA HIS A 225 3.74 -2.06 -4.95
C HIS A 225 3.49 -2.98 -6.15
N PHE A 226 3.76 -4.29 -6.06
CA PHE A 226 3.62 -5.20 -7.21
C PHE A 226 2.20 -5.19 -7.80
N ASP A 227 1.20 -5.30 -6.93
CA ASP A 227 -0.21 -5.38 -7.31
C ASP A 227 -0.74 -4.01 -7.77
N ASP A 228 -0.42 -2.93 -7.05
CA ASP A 228 -0.72 -1.56 -7.50
C ASP A 228 -0.08 -1.26 -8.86
N ALA A 229 1.16 -1.68 -9.11
CA ALA A 229 1.87 -1.41 -10.35
C ALA A 229 1.23 -2.11 -11.56
N LEU A 230 0.94 -3.41 -11.47
CA LEU A 230 0.26 -4.11 -12.57
C LEU A 230 -1.16 -3.60 -12.79
N PHE A 231 -1.87 -3.23 -11.72
CA PHE A 231 -3.20 -2.62 -11.83
C PHE A 231 -3.15 -1.27 -12.56
N ARG A 232 -2.24 -0.37 -12.15
CA ARG A 232 -2.02 0.94 -12.79
C ARG A 232 -1.52 0.82 -14.23
N ALA A 233 -0.65 -0.16 -14.52
CA ALA A 233 -0.23 -0.45 -15.89
C ALA A 233 -1.43 -0.82 -16.78
N SER A 234 -2.43 -1.53 -16.24
CA SER A 234 -3.67 -1.82 -16.97
C SER A 234 -4.52 -0.56 -17.24
N GLU A 235 -4.52 0.41 -16.32
CA GLU A 235 -5.20 1.70 -16.49
C GLU A 235 -4.53 2.53 -17.57
N ALA A 236 -3.20 2.63 -17.53
CA ALA A 236 -2.41 3.29 -18.55
C ALA A 236 -2.57 2.64 -19.94
N ALA A 237 -2.59 1.30 -20.02
CA ALA A 237 -2.79 0.58 -21.28
C ALA A 237 -4.21 0.80 -21.87
N GLU A 238 -5.25 0.79 -21.04
CA GLU A 238 -6.61 1.11 -21.47
C GLU A 238 -6.70 2.54 -22.03
N LYS A 239 -6.12 3.53 -21.34
CA LYS A 239 -6.10 4.94 -21.79
C LYS A 239 -5.35 5.14 -23.12
N GLN A 240 -4.54 4.18 -23.55
CA GLN A 240 -3.88 4.14 -24.85
C GLN A 240 -4.68 3.37 -25.92
N GLY A 241 -5.92 2.95 -25.63
CA GLY A 241 -6.72 2.14 -26.54
C GLY A 241 -6.24 0.70 -26.66
N ARG A 242 -5.54 0.16 -25.63
CA ARG A 242 -5.02 -1.22 -25.61
C ARG A 242 -5.68 -2.08 -24.52
N PRO A 243 -7.02 -2.27 -24.53
CA PRO A 243 -7.73 -3.03 -23.50
C PRO A 243 -7.30 -4.51 -23.41
N ALA A 244 -6.90 -5.15 -24.52
CA ALA A 244 -6.38 -6.51 -24.49
C ALA A 244 -5.10 -6.63 -23.65
N VAL A 245 -4.16 -5.68 -23.81
CA VAL A 245 -2.92 -5.63 -23.01
C VAL A 245 -3.22 -5.30 -21.55
N ALA A 246 -4.21 -4.44 -21.30
CA ALA A 246 -4.66 -4.16 -19.93
C ALA A 246 -5.13 -5.43 -19.22
N ILE A 247 -5.90 -6.29 -19.89
CA ILE A 247 -6.33 -7.59 -19.37
C ILE A 247 -5.13 -8.51 -19.10
N GLU A 248 -4.13 -8.56 -19.98
CA GLU A 248 -2.91 -9.36 -19.77
C GLU A 248 -2.17 -8.98 -18.47
N TYR A 249 -2.06 -7.69 -18.15
CA TYR A 249 -1.45 -7.24 -16.90
C TYR A 249 -2.27 -7.62 -15.67
N LEU A 250 -3.59 -7.55 -15.76
CA LEU A 250 -4.49 -7.95 -14.66
C LEU A 250 -4.47 -9.47 -14.44
N GLU A 251 -4.44 -10.27 -15.51
CA GLU A 251 -4.28 -11.72 -15.43
C GLU A 251 -2.91 -12.09 -14.83
N ARG A 252 -1.84 -11.37 -15.21
CA ARG A 252 -0.52 -11.53 -14.59
C ARG A 252 -0.56 -11.26 -13.09
N LEU A 253 -1.26 -10.22 -12.65
CA LEU A 253 -1.46 -9.90 -11.24
C LEU A 253 -2.22 -11.02 -10.51
N LEU A 254 -3.29 -11.54 -11.12
CA LEU A 254 -4.12 -12.59 -10.53
C LEU A 254 -3.44 -13.96 -10.49
N LYS A 255 -2.45 -14.21 -11.34
CA LYS A 255 -1.66 -15.45 -11.32
C LYS A 255 -0.89 -15.65 -10.00
N GLU A 256 -0.51 -14.56 -9.33
CA GLU A 256 0.18 -14.59 -8.02
C GLU A 256 -0.81 -14.69 -6.84
N ARG A 257 -2.11 -14.86 -7.11
CA ARG A 257 -3.10 -15.05 -6.06
C ARG A 257 -3.01 -16.47 -5.50
N GLU A 258 -2.62 -16.57 -4.24
CA GLU A 258 -2.67 -17.80 -3.47
C GLU A 258 -4.02 -17.91 -2.74
N ALA A 259 -4.79 -18.97 -3.03
CA ALA A 259 -6.04 -19.24 -2.31
C ALA A 259 -5.73 -19.83 -0.92
N SER A 260 -5.89 -19.03 0.14
CA SER A 260 -5.82 -19.55 1.52
C SER A 260 -7.11 -20.29 1.86
N HIS A 261 -7.03 -21.61 2.03
CA HIS A 261 -8.17 -22.46 2.38
C HIS A 261 -8.37 -22.66 3.89
N LEU A 262 -7.37 -22.35 4.73
CA LEU A 262 -7.30 -22.89 6.09
C LEU A 262 -7.51 -21.88 7.22
N MET A 263 -7.09 -20.61 7.12
CA MET A 263 -7.41 -19.55 8.10
C MET A 263 -6.76 -18.22 7.65
N GLY A 264 -7.57 -17.16 7.53
CA GLY A 264 -7.12 -15.83 7.14
C GLY A 264 -6.78 -15.72 5.65
N THR A 265 -7.56 -14.95 4.91
CA THR A 265 -7.25 -14.58 3.53
C THR A 265 -6.26 -13.41 3.56
N TYR A 266 -4.98 -13.68 3.28
CA TYR A 266 -4.03 -12.63 2.91
C TYR A 266 -4.28 -12.19 1.46
N GLU A 267 -5.52 -11.79 1.16
CA GLU A 267 -5.86 -11.25 -0.16
C GLU A 267 -5.27 -9.84 -0.30
N ARG A 268 -4.47 -9.64 -1.35
CA ARG A 268 -3.95 -8.31 -1.69
C ARG A 268 -5.11 -7.39 -2.09
N PRO A 269 -5.06 -6.10 -1.76
CA PRO A 269 -6.16 -5.16 -2.04
C PRO A 269 -6.59 -5.09 -3.51
N ARG A 270 -5.70 -5.40 -4.46
CA ARG A 270 -5.99 -5.31 -5.90
C ARG A 270 -6.54 -6.56 -6.56
N TYR A 271 -6.59 -7.72 -5.88
CA TYR A 271 -7.04 -8.96 -6.53
C TYR A 271 -8.53 -8.90 -6.94
N ILE A 272 -9.42 -8.48 -6.04
CA ILE A 272 -10.85 -8.33 -6.35
C ILE A 272 -11.09 -7.21 -7.38
N PRO A 273 -10.54 -5.99 -7.22
CA PRO A 273 -10.64 -4.95 -8.24
C PRO A 273 -10.13 -5.37 -9.62
N ALA A 274 -9.03 -6.14 -9.69
CA ALA A 274 -8.47 -6.61 -10.96
C ALA A 274 -9.44 -7.55 -11.68
N GLN A 275 -10.02 -8.52 -10.97
CA GLN A 275 -11.01 -9.43 -11.55
C GLN A 275 -12.23 -8.69 -12.10
N LYS A 276 -12.77 -7.75 -11.31
CA LYS A 276 -13.90 -6.92 -11.71
C LYS A 276 -13.59 -6.08 -12.96
N ARG A 277 -12.39 -5.51 -13.01
CA ARG A 277 -11.91 -4.70 -14.13
C ARG A 277 -11.72 -5.54 -15.40
N ILE A 278 -11.23 -6.78 -15.32
CA ILE A 278 -11.18 -7.69 -16.48
C ILE A 278 -12.57 -7.89 -17.07
N ALA A 279 -13.57 -8.19 -16.24
CA ALA A 279 -14.94 -8.38 -16.70
C ALA A 279 -15.51 -7.12 -17.36
N THR A 280 -15.24 -5.95 -16.76
CA THR A 280 -15.65 -4.65 -17.31
C THR A 280 -14.98 -4.37 -18.65
N LEU A 281 -13.66 -4.59 -18.80
CA LEU A 281 -12.94 -4.39 -20.05
C LEU A 281 -13.46 -5.28 -21.19
N TYR A 282 -13.83 -6.53 -20.90
CA TYR A 282 -14.48 -7.38 -21.89
C TYR A 282 -15.87 -6.87 -22.29
N GLU A 283 -16.66 -6.38 -21.32
CA GLU A 283 -18.01 -5.85 -21.54
C GLU A 283 -18.01 -4.56 -22.35
N THR A 284 -17.20 -3.58 -21.93
CA THR A 284 -17.28 -2.20 -22.43
C THR A 284 -16.27 -1.90 -23.52
N ALA A 285 -15.00 -2.25 -23.34
CA ALA A 285 -13.93 -1.86 -24.26
C ALA A 285 -13.75 -2.83 -25.43
N LEU A 286 -13.99 -4.13 -25.21
CA LEU A 286 -13.85 -5.16 -26.24
C LEU A 286 -15.19 -5.66 -26.81
N HIS A 287 -16.30 -5.34 -26.15
CA HIS A 287 -17.63 -5.85 -26.48
C HIS A 287 -17.72 -7.39 -26.63
N ASP A 288 -16.84 -8.13 -25.93
CA ASP A 288 -16.81 -9.59 -25.90
C ASP A 288 -17.67 -10.08 -24.72
N ARG A 289 -18.99 -10.05 -24.93
CA ARG A 289 -19.97 -10.46 -23.90
C ARG A 289 -19.73 -11.88 -23.37
N PRO A 290 -19.41 -12.91 -24.21
CA PRO A 290 -19.08 -14.24 -23.69
C PRO A 290 -17.91 -14.23 -22.69
N ARG A 291 -16.81 -13.53 -22.98
CA ARG A 291 -15.69 -13.42 -22.04
C ARG A 291 -16.01 -12.57 -20.82
N ALA A 292 -16.79 -11.51 -20.98
CA ALA A 292 -17.27 -10.70 -19.86
C ALA A 292 -18.06 -11.56 -18.85
N ARG A 293 -18.99 -12.39 -19.34
CA ARG A 293 -19.74 -13.35 -18.50
C ARG A 293 -18.82 -14.33 -17.78
N ALA A 294 -17.86 -14.92 -18.48
CA ALA A 294 -16.90 -15.84 -17.87
C ALA A 294 -16.08 -15.15 -16.77
N ALA A 295 -15.65 -13.90 -16.98
CA ALA A 295 -14.91 -13.13 -15.99
C ALA A 295 -15.78 -12.72 -14.78
N TRP A 296 -17.04 -12.32 -14.98
CA TRP A 296 -17.98 -12.09 -13.88
C TRP A 296 -18.23 -13.38 -13.08
N HIS A 297 -18.41 -14.50 -13.77
CA HIS A 297 -18.58 -15.79 -13.13
C HIS A 297 -17.37 -16.19 -12.27
N ARG A 298 -16.16 -15.97 -12.78
CA ARG A 298 -14.90 -16.23 -12.07
C ARG A 298 -14.82 -15.44 -10.75
N LEU A 299 -15.26 -14.17 -10.75
CA LEU A 299 -15.32 -13.36 -9.52
C LEU A 299 -16.18 -14.03 -8.44
N TYR A 300 -17.40 -14.44 -8.79
CA TYR A 300 -18.30 -15.12 -7.86
C TYR A 300 -17.73 -16.44 -7.34
N ALA A 301 -17.18 -17.26 -8.23
CA ALA A 301 -16.79 -18.64 -7.95
C ALA A 301 -15.46 -18.74 -7.17
N GLU A 302 -14.48 -17.91 -7.52
CA GLU A 302 -13.12 -18.03 -7.00
C GLU A 302 -12.83 -17.09 -5.83
N PHE A 303 -13.54 -15.96 -5.70
CA PHE A 303 -13.32 -14.96 -4.65
C PHE A 303 -14.39 -15.05 -3.56
N LYS A 304 -14.39 -16.17 -2.83
CA LYS A 304 -15.46 -16.55 -1.89
C LYS A 304 -15.71 -15.53 -0.78
N THR A 305 -14.70 -14.75 -0.41
CA THR A 305 -14.74 -13.70 0.62
C THR A 305 -15.00 -12.30 0.08
N ALA A 306 -15.10 -12.12 -1.24
CA ALA A 306 -15.37 -10.82 -1.83
C ALA A 306 -16.78 -10.33 -1.49
N VAL A 307 -16.89 -9.03 -1.20
CA VAL A 307 -18.19 -8.37 -0.98
C VAL A 307 -18.95 -8.19 -2.29
N ASP A 308 -18.26 -8.04 -3.42
CA ASP A 308 -18.83 -7.82 -4.77
C ASP A 308 -19.33 -9.11 -5.47
N ARG A 309 -19.55 -10.21 -4.73
CA ARG A 309 -19.97 -11.49 -5.33
C ARG A 309 -21.40 -11.44 -5.89
N ASP A 310 -22.27 -10.64 -5.27
CA ASP A 310 -23.63 -10.44 -5.74
C ASP A 310 -23.67 -9.50 -6.95
N ASP A 311 -22.88 -8.41 -6.95
CA ASP A 311 -22.65 -7.57 -8.14
C ASP A 311 -22.22 -8.42 -9.35
N ALA A 312 -21.33 -9.39 -9.14
CA ALA A 312 -20.84 -10.26 -10.21
C ALA A 312 -21.95 -11.14 -10.82
N LEU A 313 -22.77 -11.80 -9.98
CA LEU A 313 -23.88 -12.61 -10.46
C LEU A 313 -24.98 -11.76 -11.13
N TRP A 314 -25.22 -10.56 -10.60
CA TRP A 314 -26.16 -9.62 -11.18
C TRP A 314 -25.72 -9.19 -12.58
N HIS A 315 -24.47 -8.78 -12.76
CA HIS A 315 -23.94 -8.41 -14.09
C HIS A 315 -23.91 -9.60 -15.06
N GLU A 316 -23.50 -10.79 -14.61
CA GLU A 316 -23.56 -11.99 -15.46
C GLU A 316 -24.99 -12.27 -15.95
N ALA A 317 -25.99 -12.14 -15.07
CA ALA A 317 -27.40 -12.35 -15.42
C ALA A 317 -27.94 -11.28 -16.38
N GLN A 318 -27.52 -10.02 -16.23
CA GLN A 318 -27.87 -8.94 -17.15
C GLN A 318 -27.34 -9.23 -18.56
N LEU A 319 -26.06 -9.62 -18.68
CA LEU A 319 -25.45 -9.95 -19.97
C LEU A 319 -26.15 -11.11 -20.70
N TRP A 320 -26.62 -12.14 -19.97
CA TRP A 320 -27.41 -13.22 -20.57
C TRP A 320 -28.77 -12.72 -21.07
N ARG A 321 -29.43 -11.86 -20.28
CA ARG A 321 -30.72 -11.28 -20.65
C ARG A 321 -30.61 -10.38 -21.87
N ASP A 322 -29.56 -9.57 -21.96
CA ASP A 322 -29.28 -8.68 -23.08
C ASP A 322 -28.93 -9.43 -24.38
N ASP A 323 -28.50 -10.70 -24.27
CA ASP A 323 -28.31 -11.63 -25.38
C ASP A 323 -29.60 -12.41 -25.72
N GLY A 324 -30.70 -12.19 -24.99
CA GLY A 324 -31.98 -12.88 -25.17
C GLY A 324 -32.11 -14.23 -24.45
N ASP A 325 -31.08 -14.69 -23.73
CA ASP A 325 -31.11 -15.92 -22.95
C ASP A 325 -31.68 -15.66 -21.54
N VAL A 326 -33.00 -15.51 -21.50
CA VAL A 326 -33.75 -15.26 -20.27
C VAL A 326 -33.68 -16.43 -19.31
N GLU A 327 -33.59 -17.67 -19.81
CA GLU A 327 -33.51 -18.87 -18.99
C GLU A 327 -32.21 -18.90 -18.18
N THR A 328 -31.06 -18.73 -18.86
CA THR A 328 -29.76 -18.70 -18.19
C THR A 328 -29.63 -17.48 -17.27
N SER A 329 -30.17 -16.32 -17.66
CA SER A 329 -30.26 -15.15 -16.78
C SER A 329 -31.01 -15.47 -15.48
N CYS A 330 -32.19 -16.09 -15.56
CA CYS A 330 -32.94 -16.48 -14.38
C CYS A 330 -32.27 -17.57 -13.54
N ALA A 331 -31.51 -18.48 -14.16
CA ALA A 331 -30.69 -19.45 -13.42
C ALA A 331 -29.58 -18.76 -12.60
N ARG A 332 -28.93 -17.72 -13.15
CA ARG A 332 -27.94 -16.91 -12.41
C ARG A 332 -28.57 -16.12 -11.28
N LEU A 333 -29.74 -15.51 -11.51
CA LEU A 333 -30.48 -14.82 -10.45
C LEU A 333 -30.96 -15.76 -9.34
N SER A 334 -31.34 -17.00 -9.68
CA SER A 334 -31.63 -18.04 -8.68
C SER A 334 -30.39 -18.39 -7.83
N THR A 335 -29.21 -18.45 -8.47
CA THR A 335 -27.93 -18.64 -7.77
C THR A 335 -27.64 -17.48 -6.82
N LEU A 336 -27.88 -16.23 -7.25
CA LEU A 336 -27.72 -15.04 -6.40
C LEU A 336 -28.60 -15.12 -5.17
N VAL A 337 -29.91 -15.39 -5.36
CA VAL A 337 -30.89 -15.42 -4.26
C VAL A 337 -30.60 -16.55 -3.26
N SER A 338 -30.14 -17.71 -3.73
CA SER A 338 -29.84 -18.86 -2.89
C SER A 338 -28.49 -18.73 -2.15
N ALA A 339 -27.44 -18.29 -2.83
CA ALA A 339 -26.10 -18.20 -2.25
C ALA A 339 -25.87 -16.92 -1.44
N LEU A 340 -26.57 -15.83 -1.78
CA LEU A 340 -26.40 -14.49 -1.22
C LEU A 340 -27.78 -13.90 -0.86
N PRO A 341 -28.51 -14.53 0.09
CA PRO A 341 -29.92 -14.21 0.36
C PRO A 341 -30.13 -12.79 0.92
N ASP A 342 -29.08 -12.14 1.41
CA ASP A 342 -29.14 -10.79 1.97
C ASP A 342 -28.66 -9.72 0.96
N SER A 343 -28.40 -10.10 -0.30
CA SER A 343 -27.98 -9.17 -1.35
C SER A 343 -29.05 -8.11 -1.64
N ARG A 344 -28.59 -6.89 -1.95
CA ARG A 344 -29.44 -5.79 -2.42
C ARG A 344 -30.21 -6.12 -3.71
N TYR A 345 -29.76 -7.11 -4.47
CA TYR A 345 -30.35 -7.50 -5.75
C TYR A 345 -31.51 -8.51 -5.62
N VAL A 346 -31.74 -9.10 -4.44
CA VAL A 346 -32.77 -10.15 -4.25
C VAL A 346 -34.17 -9.72 -4.69
N PRO A 347 -34.70 -8.54 -4.30
CA PRO A 347 -36.05 -8.14 -4.72
C PRO A 347 -36.16 -7.93 -6.23
N CYS A 348 -35.08 -7.46 -6.86
CA CYS A 348 -35.00 -7.28 -8.30
C CYS A 348 -34.95 -8.62 -9.03
N ALA A 349 -34.19 -9.59 -8.51
CA ALA A 349 -34.13 -10.95 -9.02
C ALA A 349 -35.52 -11.62 -9.03
N THR A 350 -36.29 -11.51 -7.94
CA THR A 350 -37.64 -12.08 -7.86
C THR A 350 -38.65 -11.36 -8.76
N LYS A 351 -38.46 -10.05 -9.01
CA LYS A 351 -39.29 -9.27 -9.93
C LYS A 351 -39.02 -9.63 -11.39
N LEU A 352 -37.75 -9.81 -11.77
CA LEU A 352 -37.35 -10.14 -13.14
C LEU A 352 -37.60 -11.60 -13.51
N CYS A 353 -37.57 -12.51 -12.52
CA CYS A 353 -37.73 -13.94 -12.70
C CYS A 353 -38.77 -14.50 -11.71
N PRO A 354 -40.06 -14.57 -12.10
CA PRO A 354 -41.15 -14.99 -11.21
C PRO A 354 -40.99 -16.38 -10.59
N GLY A 355 -40.18 -17.26 -11.20
CA GLY A 355 -39.86 -18.59 -10.66
C GLY A 355 -38.83 -18.58 -9.51
N VAL A 356 -38.19 -17.45 -9.23
CA VAL A 356 -37.21 -17.32 -8.14
C VAL A 356 -37.89 -16.82 -6.88
N ALA A 357 -37.92 -17.66 -5.84
CA ALA A 357 -38.54 -17.33 -4.57
C ALA A 357 -37.55 -16.64 -3.61
N ARG A 358 -38.01 -15.57 -2.95
CA ARG A 358 -37.25 -14.89 -1.90
C ARG A 358 -37.12 -15.79 -0.65
N PRO A 359 -35.93 -15.94 -0.06
CA PRO A 359 -35.74 -16.66 1.20
C PRO A 359 -36.47 -15.98 2.35
N ALA A 360 -37.21 -16.74 3.16
CA ALA A 360 -38.03 -16.22 4.26
C ALA A 360 -37.21 -15.46 5.34
N LYS A 361 -35.92 -15.74 5.46
CA LYS A 361 -35.00 -15.11 6.43
C LYS A 361 -34.11 -14.02 5.82
N SER A 362 -34.34 -13.64 4.56
CA SER A 362 -33.56 -12.63 3.86
C SER A 362 -33.71 -11.26 4.52
N LYS A 363 -32.57 -10.61 4.79
CA LYS A 363 -32.47 -9.22 5.29
C LYS A 363 -32.39 -8.18 4.17
N ALA A 364 -32.48 -8.61 2.91
CA ALA A 364 -32.50 -7.69 1.77
C ALA A 364 -33.68 -6.69 1.87
N PRO A 365 -33.65 -5.55 1.17
CA PRO A 365 -34.79 -4.64 1.08
C PRO A 365 -36.09 -5.36 0.69
N ALA A 366 -37.27 -4.85 1.06
CA ALA A 366 -38.54 -5.49 0.69
C ALA A 366 -38.80 -5.42 -0.83
N GLU A 367 -38.40 -4.31 -1.44
CA GLU A 367 -38.72 -3.94 -2.82
C GLU A 367 -37.44 -3.71 -3.63
N CYS A 368 -37.58 -3.83 -4.95
CA CYS A 368 -36.49 -3.53 -5.87
C CYS A 368 -36.40 -2.02 -6.07
N HIS A 369 -35.24 -1.43 -5.83
CA HIS A 369 -35.02 -0.02 -6.12
C HIS A 369 -34.85 0.24 -7.62
N ASP A 370 -35.50 1.27 -8.15
CA ASP A 370 -35.49 1.58 -9.58
C ASP A 370 -34.08 1.81 -10.17
N TYR A 371 -33.15 2.35 -9.37
CA TYR A 371 -31.77 2.58 -9.84
C TYR A 371 -31.02 1.29 -10.15
N ILE A 372 -31.46 0.13 -9.63
CA ILE A 372 -30.86 -1.19 -9.92
C ILE A 372 -31.33 -1.71 -11.28
N LEU A 373 -32.57 -1.41 -11.65
CA LEU A 373 -33.18 -1.83 -12.91
C LEU A 373 -32.89 -0.88 -14.07
N ARG A 374 -32.46 0.36 -13.76
CA ARG A 374 -32.06 1.31 -14.79
C ARG A 374 -30.98 0.62 -15.64
N PRO A 375 -31.18 0.53 -16.97
CA PRO A 375 -30.10 0.11 -17.85
C PRO A 375 -28.87 0.94 -17.52
N LYS A 376 -27.67 0.36 -17.65
CA LYS A 376 -26.49 1.20 -17.82
C LYS A 376 -26.67 1.91 -19.16
N GLU A 377 -27.48 2.97 -19.19
CA GLU A 377 -27.39 3.98 -20.22
C GLU A 377 -25.92 4.35 -20.24
N SER A 378 -25.30 4.36 -21.42
CA SER A 378 -23.95 4.85 -21.59
C SER A 378 -23.92 6.23 -20.93
N GLU A 379 -23.40 6.32 -19.70
CA GLU A 379 -23.11 7.61 -19.10
C GLU A 379 -22.29 8.32 -20.18
N PRO A 380 -22.78 9.46 -20.71
CA PRO A 380 -22.06 10.17 -21.76
C PRO A 380 -20.63 10.33 -21.25
N ASP A 381 -19.66 9.87 -22.05
CA ASP A 381 -18.26 9.80 -21.64
C ASP A 381 -17.93 11.09 -20.91
N ALA A 382 -17.62 11.02 -19.61
CA ALA A 382 -17.40 12.19 -18.78
C ALA A 382 -16.19 13.05 -19.24
N ASP A 383 -15.50 12.59 -20.27
CA ASP A 383 -14.41 13.27 -20.97
C ASP A 383 -14.90 14.09 -22.19
N GLU A 384 -16.18 14.06 -22.59
CA GLU A 384 -16.72 15.00 -23.57
C GLU A 384 -17.00 16.34 -22.86
N PRO A 385 -16.18 17.39 -23.09
CA PRO A 385 -16.39 18.67 -22.43
C PRO A 385 -17.79 19.19 -22.80
N PRO A 386 -18.52 19.82 -21.86
CA PRO A 386 -19.86 20.32 -22.14
C PRO A 386 -19.80 21.20 -23.39
N THR A 387 -20.57 20.82 -24.42
CA THR A 387 -20.72 21.64 -25.63
C THR A 387 -21.21 23.02 -25.20
N ALA A 388 -20.40 24.05 -25.41
CA ALA A 388 -20.76 25.42 -25.06
C ALA A 388 -22.06 25.83 -25.79
N PRO A 389 -22.98 26.55 -25.10
CA PRO A 389 -24.24 26.98 -25.69
C PRO A 389 -24.08 27.99 -26.84
#